data_AF-A0A3Q2DN72-F1
#
_entry.id   AF-A0A3Q2DN72-F1
#
_cell.length_a   1.000
_cell.length_b   1.000
_cell.length_c   1.000
_cell.angle_alpha   90.00
_cell.angle_beta   90.00
_cell.angle_gamma   90.00
#
_symmetry.space_group_name_H-M   'P 1'
#
loop_
_entity.id
_entity.type
_entity.pdbx_description
1 polymer ?
#
loop_
_entity_poly.entity_id
_entity_poly.type
_entity_poly.pdbx_seq_one_letter_code
_entity_poly.pdbx_strand_id
1 'polypeptide(L)'
;MKVTRHLQSGLTLEQEPLYKTHTVGLYIVISVPSKGLTLIWDKHTRITIELHPDWRVSNKVCGLCGNFDSSEMNDLQLIGSAVVSSPLAFGNSWKTNTPPCSDVTTEIFPCERNSYCSAWAQRRCMIIKGDTFRDCHLKVDPEPYYQACVQESCSCEFEGKFLGFCTAVAAYAEACGDLDVCIKWRTPDLCPVYCDYYNEQGQCRWHYEACGRMLTCGTPNYLHHKLEGDKQSYMLTY
;
A
#
# COMPACT_ATOMS: atom_id res chain seq x y z
N MET A 1 -34.88 57.54 3.92
CA MET A 1 -33.67 56.71 3.76
C MET A 1 -34.06 55.51 2.92
N LYS A 2 -33.66 55.46 1.64
CA LYS A 2 -33.99 54.34 0.74
C LYS A 2 -32.96 53.23 0.95
N VAL A 3 -33.44 52.04 1.28
CA VAL A 3 -32.65 50.81 1.28
C VAL A 3 -32.56 50.33 -0.16
N THR A 4 -31.35 50.30 -0.72
CA THR A 4 -31.05 49.60 -1.97
C THR A 4 -30.11 48.43 -1.65
N ARG A 5 -30.69 47.23 -1.70
CA ARG A 5 -29.96 45.97 -1.91
C ARG A 5 -29.60 45.87 -3.40
N HIS A 6 -28.42 45.36 -3.70
CA HIS A 6 -27.95 44.61 -4.89
C HIS A 6 -26.43 44.84 -4.96
N LEU A 7 -25.54 43.88 -5.19
CA LEU A 7 -25.57 42.44 -5.36
C LEU A 7 -24.07 42.06 -5.25
N GLN A 8 -23.61 41.36 -4.19
CA GLN A 8 -22.21 40.88 -4.18
C GLN A 8 -22.11 39.68 -5.13
N SER A 9 -21.78 39.99 -6.39
CA SER A 9 -21.22 39.02 -7.33
C SER A 9 -19.84 38.61 -6.83
N GLY A 10 -19.71 37.34 -6.47
CA GLY A 10 -18.45 36.78 -6.01
C GLY A 10 -18.67 35.50 -5.23
N LEU A 11 -19.41 34.55 -5.82
CA LEU A 11 -19.17 33.14 -5.48
C LEU A 11 -17.69 32.90 -5.82
N THR A 12 -16.84 32.86 -4.80
CA THR A 12 -15.60 32.11 -4.90
C THR A 12 -16.01 30.70 -5.28
N LEU A 13 -15.85 30.35 -6.55
CA LEU A 13 -15.69 28.95 -6.95
C LEU A 13 -14.54 28.45 -6.08
N GLU A 14 -14.85 27.74 -5.00
CA GLU A 14 -13.85 26.98 -4.27
C GLU A 14 -13.20 26.10 -5.32
N GLN A 15 -11.96 26.45 -5.71
CA GLN A 15 -11.16 25.62 -6.58
C GLN A 15 -11.00 24.30 -5.84
N GLU A 16 -11.68 23.26 -6.34
CA GLU A 16 -11.48 21.90 -5.85
C GLU A 16 -9.98 21.65 -5.74
N PRO A 17 -9.49 21.20 -4.57
CA PRO A 17 -8.07 21.05 -4.36
C PRO A 17 -7.50 20.08 -5.39
N LEU A 18 -6.30 20.38 -5.90
CA LEU A 18 -5.62 19.62 -6.95
C LEU A 18 -5.50 18.12 -6.60
N TYR A 19 -5.38 17.82 -5.30
CA TYR A 19 -5.34 16.48 -4.74
C TYR A 19 -6.22 16.41 -3.48
N LYS A 20 -6.64 15.19 -3.12
CA LYS A 20 -7.36 14.89 -1.88
C LYS A 20 -6.57 13.88 -1.07
N THR A 21 -6.45 14.12 0.23
CA THR A 21 -5.75 13.22 1.15
C THR A 21 -6.73 12.69 2.19
N HIS A 22 -6.75 11.37 2.38
CA HIS A 22 -7.59 10.68 3.35
C HIS A 22 -6.74 9.72 4.17
N THR A 23 -7.00 9.62 5.47
CA THR A 23 -6.47 8.52 6.28
C THR A 23 -7.54 7.43 6.32
N VAL A 24 -7.17 6.23 5.86
CA VAL A 24 -8.08 5.10 5.69
C VAL A 24 -7.46 3.91 6.41
N GLY A 25 -7.96 3.61 7.61
CA GLY A 25 -7.40 2.58 8.46
C GLY A 25 -5.93 2.87 8.76
N LEU A 26 -5.07 1.90 8.45
CA LEU A 26 -3.63 2.02 8.66
C LEU A 26 -2.94 2.92 7.62
N TYR A 27 -3.62 3.30 6.54
CA TYR A 27 -3.02 3.89 5.35
C TYR A 27 -3.31 5.39 5.19
N ILE A 28 -2.47 6.07 4.42
CA ILE A 28 -2.73 7.39 3.84
C ILE A 28 -3.01 7.19 2.35
N VAL A 29 -4.14 7.71 1.88
CA VAL A 29 -4.56 7.70 0.49
C VAL A 29 -4.50 9.12 -0.06
N ILE A 30 -3.68 9.35 -1.07
CA ILE A 30 -3.57 10.62 -1.79
C ILE A 30 -4.08 10.40 -3.21
N SER A 31 -5.16 11.09 -3.58
CA SER A 31 -5.76 10.98 -4.91
C SER A 31 -5.64 12.28 -5.68
N VAL A 32 -5.43 12.17 -6.99
CA VAL A 32 -5.48 13.26 -7.96
C VAL A 32 -6.56 12.90 -8.98
N PRO A 33 -7.86 13.13 -8.67
CA PRO A 33 -8.96 12.63 -9.50
C PRO A 33 -8.92 13.14 -10.94
N SER A 34 -8.48 14.40 -11.14
CA SER A 34 -8.31 15.01 -12.47
C SER A 34 -7.27 14.31 -13.36
N LYS A 35 -6.42 13.47 -12.77
CA LYS A 35 -5.41 12.67 -13.46
C LYS A 35 -5.64 11.16 -13.30
N GLY A 36 -6.68 10.74 -12.57
CA GLY A 36 -6.93 9.32 -12.30
C GLY A 36 -5.73 8.63 -11.65
N LEU A 37 -5.08 9.28 -10.69
CA LEU A 37 -3.94 8.75 -9.96
C LEU A 37 -4.28 8.64 -8.47
N THR A 38 -3.94 7.51 -7.86
CA THR A 38 -4.05 7.31 -6.41
C THR A 38 -2.76 6.72 -5.86
N LEU A 39 -2.27 7.28 -4.76
CA LEU A 39 -1.15 6.75 -3.98
C LEU A 39 -1.69 6.27 -2.64
N ILE A 40 -1.36 5.03 -2.27
CA ILE A 40 -1.70 4.42 -1.00
C ILE A 40 -0.40 4.11 -0.27
N TRP A 41 -0.22 4.66 0.93
CA TRP A 41 1.00 4.50 1.73
C TRP A 41 0.67 3.96 3.11
N ASP A 42 1.40 2.94 3.54
CA ASP A 42 1.26 2.29 4.85
C ASP A 42 1.90 3.07 6.02
N LYS A 43 2.37 4.29 5.76
CA LYS A 43 3.13 5.16 6.69
C LYS A 43 4.53 4.64 7.02
N HIS A 44 4.97 3.58 6.37
CA HIS A 44 6.27 2.95 6.53
C HIS A 44 6.93 2.80 5.15
N THR A 45 7.10 1.56 4.68
CA THR A 45 7.93 1.24 3.52
C THR A 45 7.11 0.89 2.28
N ARG A 46 5.80 0.65 2.39
CA ARG A 46 4.98 0.19 1.27
C ARG A 46 4.17 1.33 0.66
N ILE A 47 4.43 1.56 -0.62
CA ILE A 47 3.68 2.50 -1.46
C ILE A 47 3.05 1.71 -2.61
N THR A 48 1.75 1.89 -2.81
CA THR A 48 1.00 1.38 -3.96
C THR A 48 0.56 2.57 -4.80
N ILE A 49 0.78 2.50 -6.12
CA ILE A 49 0.34 3.52 -7.08
C ILE A 49 -0.70 2.89 -8.00
N GLU A 50 -1.88 3.51 -8.05
CA GLU A 50 -2.93 3.18 -8.99
C GLU A 50 -3.03 4.24 -10.06
N LEU A 51 -3.16 3.76 -11.29
CA LEU A 51 -3.34 4.58 -12.46
C LEU A 51 -4.63 4.17 -13.16
N HIS A 52 -5.43 5.16 -13.54
CA HIS A 52 -6.59 4.95 -14.40
C HIS A 52 -6.15 4.31 -15.74
N PRO A 53 -6.95 3.42 -16.34
CA PRO A 53 -6.58 2.73 -17.60
C PRO A 53 -6.19 3.66 -18.75
N ASP A 54 -6.61 4.92 -18.75
CA ASP A 54 -6.19 5.91 -19.77
C ASP A 54 -4.66 6.11 -19.81
N TRP A 55 -3.96 5.90 -18.69
CA TRP A 55 -2.50 5.94 -18.66
C TRP A 55 -1.87 4.85 -19.52
N ARG A 56 -2.49 3.66 -19.55
CA ARG A 56 -2.08 2.56 -20.43
C ARG A 56 -2.30 2.92 -21.89
N VAL A 57 -3.50 3.40 -22.23
CA VAL A 57 -3.86 3.77 -23.61
C VAL A 57 -2.93 4.87 -24.14
N SER A 58 -2.53 5.81 -23.28
CA SER A 58 -1.64 6.89 -23.67
C SER A 58 -0.17 6.51 -23.77
N ASN A 59 0.24 5.34 -23.26
CA ASN A 59 1.62 4.85 -23.22
C ASN A 59 2.59 5.91 -22.65
N LYS A 60 2.20 6.54 -21.52
CA LYS A 60 2.91 7.68 -20.91
C LYS A 60 3.66 7.33 -19.63
N VAL A 61 3.62 6.08 -19.19
CA VAL A 61 4.23 5.64 -17.94
C VAL A 61 5.55 4.96 -18.24
N CYS A 62 6.54 5.25 -17.42
CA CYS A 62 7.82 4.57 -17.40
C CYS A 62 8.42 4.74 -16.01
N GLY A 63 9.30 3.84 -15.61
CA GLY A 63 9.95 3.87 -14.30
C GLY A 63 10.17 2.48 -13.73
N LEU A 64 10.46 2.44 -12.44
CA LEU A 64 10.67 1.20 -11.70
C LEU A 64 9.40 0.31 -11.64
N CYS A 65 8.22 0.88 -11.86
CA CYS A 65 6.95 0.14 -11.94
C CYS A 65 6.60 -0.33 -13.36
N GLY A 66 7.56 -0.29 -14.29
CA GLY A 66 7.33 -0.69 -15.68
C GLY A 66 6.64 0.38 -16.52
N ASN A 67 6.04 -0.05 -17.64
CA ASN A 67 5.42 0.85 -18.63
C ASN A 67 3.88 0.79 -18.65
N PHE A 68 3.28 -0.10 -17.84
CA PHE A 68 1.83 -0.27 -17.67
C PHE A 68 1.08 -0.75 -18.94
N ASP A 69 1.74 -1.44 -19.87
CA ASP A 69 1.14 -1.94 -21.13
C ASP A 69 0.45 -3.32 -21.02
N SER A 70 0.46 -3.94 -19.83
CA SER A 70 -0.04 -5.31 -19.53
C SER A 70 0.87 -6.45 -19.99
N SER A 71 2.12 -6.16 -20.35
CA SER A 71 3.13 -7.16 -20.67
C SER A 71 4.30 -7.08 -19.69
N GLU A 72 4.46 -8.12 -18.87
CA GLU A 72 5.59 -8.22 -17.92
C GLU A 72 6.95 -8.39 -18.63
N MET A 73 6.94 -8.83 -19.90
CA MET A 73 8.14 -9.19 -20.66
C MET A 73 9.07 -8.02 -20.98
N ASN A 74 8.56 -6.79 -20.89
CA ASN A 74 9.25 -5.55 -21.24
C ASN A 74 9.24 -4.51 -20.12
N ASP A 75 8.80 -4.86 -18.91
CA ASP A 75 8.77 -3.92 -17.78
C ASP A 75 10.17 -3.51 -17.31
N LEU A 76 11.18 -4.35 -17.54
CA LEU A 76 12.59 -4.02 -17.29
C LEU A 76 13.20 -3.16 -18.41
N GLN A 77 12.58 -2.01 -18.68
CA GLN A 77 12.99 -1.05 -19.69
C GLN A 77 13.88 0.06 -19.09
N LEU A 78 15.07 0.26 -19.67
CA LEU A 78 16.01 1.31 -19.26
C LEU A 78 15.53 2.71 -19.68
N ILE A 79 16.08 3.75 -19.04
CA ILE A 79 16.07 5.11 -19.61
C ILE A 79 16.72 5.06 -21.01
N GLY A 80 15.95 5.29 -22.06
CA GLY A 80 16.39 5.16 -23.46
C GLY A 80 15.76 3.99 -24.23
N SER A 81 14.81 3.27 -23.62
CA SER A 81 13.92 2.29 -24.25
C SER A 81 14.49 0.88 -24.49
N ALA A 82 15.74 0.60 -24.13
CA ALA A 82 16.30 -0.75 -24.21
C ALA A 82 15.71 -1.66 -23.12
N VAL A 83 15.32 -2.89 -23.49
CA VAL A 83 14.82 -3.90 -22.54
C VAL A 83 15.97 -4.80 -22.12
N VAL A 84 16.08 -5.06 -20.81
CA VAL A 84 17.13 -5.91 -20.22
C VAL A 84 16.54 -7.01 -19.36
N SER A 85 17.32 -8.05 -19.08
CA SER A 85 16.94 -9.11 -18.14
C SER A 85 17.49 -8.90 -16.72
N SER A 86 18.38 -7.92 -16.51
CA SER A 86 19.04 -7.67 -15.24
C SER A 86 18.29 -6.61 -14.42
N PRO A 87 17.71 -6.95 -13.25
CA PRO A 87 17.07 -5.99 -12.36
C PRO A 87 18.03 -4.90 -11.87
N LEU A 88 19.31 -5.24 -11.63
CA LEU A 88 20.33 -4.27 -11.25
C LEU A 88 20.58 -3.22 -12.35
N ALA A 89 20.77 -3.65 -13.60
CA ALA A 89 20.96 -2.73 -14.72
C ALA A 89 19.72 -1.84 -14.91
N PHE A 90 18.54 -2.42 -14.79
CA PHE A 90 17.26 -1.70 -14.82
C PHE A 90 17.17 -0.64 -13.72
N GLY A 91 17.32 -1.03 -12.46
CA GLY A 91 17.21 -0.13 -11.31
C GLY A 91 18.22 1.01 -11.35
N ASN A 92 19.48 0.72 -11.68
CA ASN A 92 20.53 1.74 -11.80
C ASN A 92 20.24 2.77 -12.90
N SER A 93 19.54 2.36 -13.97
CA SER A 93 19.19 3.31 -15.05
C SER A 93 18.19 4.37 -14.60
N TRP A 94 17.34 4.08 -13.61
CA TRP A 94 16.28 4.97 -13.12
C TRP A 94 16.71 5.92 -11.99
N LYS A 95 18.00 5.95 -11.66
CA LYS A 95 18.52 6.83 -10.60
C LYS A 95 18.40 8.31 -10.97
N THR A 96 18.14 9.15 -9.97
CA THR A 96 18.20 10.61 -10.15
C THR A 96 19.65 11.09 -10.06
N ASN A 97 19.97 12.15 -10.77
CA ASN A 97 21.31 12.76 -10.72
C ASN A 97 21.56 13.55 -9.42
N THR A 98 20.52 13.80 -8.63
CA THR A 98 20.57 14.67 -7.46
C THR A 98 19.80 14.06 -6.28
N PRO A 99 20.48 13.78 -5.14
CA PRO A 99 21.93 13.78 -4.98
C PRO A 99 22.60 12.68 -5.84
N PRO A 100 23.89 12.84 -6.24
CA PRO A 100 24.59 11.81 -7.00
C PRO A 100 24.66 10.50 -6.20
N CYS A 101 24.37 9.36 -6.86
CA CYS A 101 24.48 8.03 -6.27
C CYS A 101 25.24 7.06 -7.18
N SER A 102 26.00 6.17 -6.55
CA SER A 102 26.75 5.10 -7.21
C SER A 102 25.83 3.98 -7.64
N ASP A 103 26.23 3.27 -8.70
CA ASP A 103 25.51 2.08 -9.15
C ASP A 103 25.63 0.96 -8.13
N VAL A 104 24.53 0.22 -7.95
CA VAL A 104 24.53 -1.05 -7.23
C VAL A 104 25.13 -2.11 -8.14
N THR A 105 26.25 -2.72 -7.73
CA THR A 105 26.98 -3.72 -8.51
C THR A 105 26.68 -5.16 -8.09
N THR A 106 26.13 -5.34 -6.90
CA THR A 106 25.80 -6.65 -6.32
C THR A 106 24.50 -6.53 -5.54
N GLU A 107 23.58 -7.48 -5.75
CA GLU A 107 22.43 -7.64 -4.86
C GLU A 107 22.93 -8.09 -3.50
N ILE A 108 22.53 -7.37 -2.45
CA ILE A 108 22.87 -7.71 -1.08
C ILE A 108 21.59 -8.20 -0.42
N PHE A 109 21.51 -9.51 -0.19
CA PHE A 109 20.41 -10.06 0.59
C PHE A 109 20.75 -9.97 2.08
N PRO A 110 19.98 -9.24 2.89
CA PRO A 110 20.30 -9.05 4.31
C PRO A 110 20.42 -10.38 5.08
N CYS A 111 19.69 -11.41 4.64
CA CYS A 111 19.76 -12.77 5.18
C CYS A 111 21.09 -13.49 4.96
N GLU A 112 21.82 -13.19 3.90
CA GLU A 112 23.08 -13.88 3.59
C GLU A 112 24.20 -13.49 4.56
N ARG A 113 24.10 -12.30 5.16
CA ARG A 113 25.08 -11.79 6.12
C ARG A 113 24.87 -12.34 7.53
N ASN A 114 23.67 -12.83 7.88
CA ASN A 114 23.36 -13.30 9.22
C ASN A 114 22.39 -14.50 9.22
N SER A 115 22.94 -15.71 9.35
CA SER A 115 22.20 -16.97 9.31
C SER A 115 21.14 -17.12 10.42
N TYR A 116 21.36 -16.52 11.60
CA TYR A 116 20.38 -16.56 12.69
C TYR A 116 19.12 -15.75 12.35
N CYS A 117 19.30 -14.54 11.82
CA CYS A 117 18.18 -13.68 11.41
C CYS A 117 17.40 -14.30 10.24
N SER A 118 18.10 -15.00 9.33
CA SER A 118 17.47 -15.76 8.24
C SER A 118 16.54 -16.88 8.74
N ALA A 119 16.99 -17.71 9.70
CA ALA A 119 16.16 -18.80 10.23
C ALA A 119 14.89 -18.28 10.93
N TRP A 120 15.00 -17.17 11.65
CA TRP A 120 13.84 -16.51 12.26
C TRP A 120 12.85 -15.99 11.20
N ALA A 121 13.35 -15.29 10.19
CA ALA A 121 12.54 -14.73 9.10
C ALA A 121 11.80 -15.83 8.35
N GLN A 122 12.49 -16.89 7.92
CA GLN A 122 11.90 -18.06 7.27
C GLN A 122 10.77 -18.66 8.11
N ARG A 123 11.02 -18.93 9.40
CA ARG A 123 10.02 -19.52 10.29
C ARG A 123 8.81 -18.61 10.48
N ARG A 124 9.02 -17.30 10.65
CA ARG A 124 7.94 -16.35 10.90
C ARG A 124 7.08 -16.13 9.66
N CYS A 125 7.70 -16.04 8.49
CA CYS A 125 7.02 -15.85 7.20
C CYS A 125 6.23 -17.08 6.72
N MET A 126 6.41 -18.26 7.33
CA MET A 126 5.61 -19.46 7.01
C MET A 126 4.10 -19.26 7.23
N ILE A 127 3.67 -18.23 7.96
CA ILE A 127 2.25 -17.88 8.04
C ILE A 127 1.61 -17.69 6.65
N ILE A 128 2.34 -17.10 5.69
CA ILE A 128 1.88 -16.86 4.32
C ILE A 128 1.54 -18.18 3.62
N LYS A 129 2.34 -19.23 3.86
CA LYS A 129 2.18 -20.58 3.29
C LYS A 129 1.38 -21.52 4.21
N GLY A 130 0.99 -21.05 5.39
CA GLY A 130 0.31 -21.85 6.41
C GLY A 130 -1.20 -21.79 6.31
N ASP A 131 -1.86 -22.49 7.23
CA ASP A 131 -3.32 -22.63 7.24
C ASP A 131 -4.07 -21.30 7.36
N THR A 132 -3.46 -20.27 7.97
CA THR A 132 -4.05 -18.92 8.10
C THR A 132 -4.51 -18.35 6.76
N PHE A 133 -3.76 -18.64 5.68
CA PHE A 133 -4.03 -18.12 4.34
C PHE A 133 -4.50 -19.19 3.35
N ARG A 134 -4.88 -20.39 3.83
CA ARG A 134 -5.24 -21.54 2.98
C ARG A 134 -6.26 -21.21 1.89
N ASP A 135 -7.29 -20.43 2.25
CA ASP A 135 -8.38 -20.10 1.34
C ASP A 135 -7.95 -19.10 0.23
N CYS A 136 -6.79 -18.47 0.39
CA CYS A 136 -6.21 -17.55 -0.58
C CYS A 136 -5.15 -18.20 -1.49
N HIS A 137 -4.50 -19.28 -1.05
CA HIS A 137 -3.40 -19.92 -1.80
C HIS A 137 -3.75 -20.32 -3.23
N LEU A 138 -5.02 -20.65 -3.49
CA LEU A 138 -5.49 -21.00 -4.85
C LEU A 138 -5.78 -19.79 -5.74
N LYS A 139 -5.85 -18.59 -5.16
CA LYS A 139 -6.17 -17.33 -5.86
C LYS A 139 -4.96 -16.44 -6.05
N VAL A 140 -4.05 -16.43 -5.08
CA VAL A 140 -2.80 -15.66 -5.12
C VAL A 140 -1.65 -16.60 -4.74
N ASP A 141 -0.67 -16.74 -5.64
CA ASP A 141 0.53 -17.55 -5.38
C ASP A 141 1.26 -17.01 -4.13
N PRO A 142 1.41 -17.81 -3.06
CA PRO A 142 2.10 -17.38 -1.85
C PRO A 142 3.63 -17.28 -2.00
N GLU A 143 4.24 -17.88 -3.03
CA GLU A 143 5.70 -17.97 -3.13
C GLU A 143 6.40 -16.60 -3.22
N PRO A 144 6.00 -15.67 -4.11
CA PRO A 144 6.64 -14.35 -4.20
C PRO A 144 6.52 -13.54 -2.89
N TYR A 145 5.36 -13.61 -2.24
CA TYR A 145 5.10 -12.92 -0.97
C TYR A 145 5.89 -13.52 0.19
N TYR A 146 6.06 -14.85 0.21
CA TYR A 146 6.91 -15.51 1.20
C TYR A 146 8.37 -15.07 1.05
N GLN A 147 8.90 -15.05 -0.19
CA GLN A 147 10.30 -14.63 -0.43
C GLN A 147 10.50 -13.16 -0.07
N ALA A 148 9.56 -12.28 -0.44
CA ALA A 148 9.57 -10.88 -0.04
C ALA A 148 9.54 -10.73 1.48
N CYS A 149 8.65 -11.45 2.17
CA CYS A 149 8.58 -11.45 3.63
C CYS A 149 9.92 -11.86 4.26
N VAL A 150 10.57 -12.92 3.76
CA VAL A 150 11.85 -13.37 4.29
C VAL A 150 12.91 -12.29 4.12
N GLN A 151 12.96 -11.62 2.98
CA GLN A 151 13.91 -10.53 2.71
C GLN A 151 13.66 -9.31 3.60
N GLU A 152 12.41 -8.84 3.71
CA GLU A 152 12.03 -7.67 4.51
C GLU A 152 12.17 -7.91 6.02
N SER A 153 11.91 -9.14 6.47
CA SER A 153 12.05 -9.54 7.87
C SER A 153 13.51 -9.73 8.28
N CYS A 154 14.44 -9.72 7.33
CA CYS A 154 15.83 -10.07 7.54
C CYS A 154 16.71 -8.92 8.05
N SER A 155 16.18 -8.13 8.98
CA SER A 155 17.00 -7.27 9.83
C SER A 155 17.46 -8.06 11.05
N CYS A 156 18.59 -7.69 11.66
CA CYS A 156 18.96 -8.18 12.99
C CYS A 156 18.51 -7.24 14.12
N GLU A 157 18.06 -6.05 13.76
CA GLU A 157 17.48 -5.05 14.66
C GLU A 157 16.03 -5.40 14.98
N PHE A 158 15.64 -5.22 16.25
CA PHE A 158 14.34 -5.65 16.74
C PHE A 158 13.18 -4.85 16.12
N GLU A 159 13.34 -3.53 15.96
CA GLU A 159 12.31 -2.65 15.37
C GLU A 159 12.07 -2.95 13.88
N GLY A 160 13.14 -3.18 13.11
CA GLY A 160 13.03 -3.51 11.68
C GLY A 160 12.45 -4.89 11.38
N LYS A 161 12.76 -5.90 12.20
CA LYS A 161 12.29 -7.30 12.03
C LYS A 161 10.77 -7.41 12.00
N PHE A 162 10.11 -6.82 13.00
CA PHE A 162 8.67 -6.92 13.14
C PHE A 162 7.95 -6.05 12.12
N LEU A 163 8.47 -4.86 11.84
CA LEU A 163 7.84 -3.97 10.88
C LEU A 163 7.83 -4.57 9.46
N GLY A 164 8.99 -5.01 8.95
CA GLY A 164 9.06 -5.64 7.63
C GLY A 164 8.21 -6.90 7.52
N PHE A 165 8.23 -7.75 8.56
CA PHE A 165 7.34 -8.91 8.63
C PHE A 165 5.85 -8.53 8.52
N CYS A 166 5.40 -7.55 9.31
CA CYS A 166 3.99 -7.15 9.32
C CYS A 166 3.57 -6.50 8.01
N THR A 167 4.43 -5.67 7.39
CA THR A 167 4.17 -5.04 6.09
C THR A 167 4.04 -6.09 4.99
N ALA A 168 4.93 -7.08 4.93
CA ALA A 168 4.88 -8.14 3.93
C ALA A 168 3.64 -9.04 4.06
N VAL A 169 3.26 -9.43 5.29
CA VAL A 169 2.05 -10.24 5.51
C VAL A 169 0.78 -9.43 5.23
N ALA A 170 0.75 -8.15 5.58
CA ALA A 170 -0.35 -7.26 5.23
C ALA A 170 -0.53 -7.14 3.70
N ALA A 171 0.57 -7.08 2.94
CA ALA A 171 0.52 -7.07 1.48
C ALA A 171 -0.11 -8.34 0.89
N TYR A 172 0.18 -9.51 1.46
CA TYR A 172 -0.47 -10.74 1.03
C TYR A 172 -1.97 -10.77 1.40
N ALA A 173 -2.32 -10.32 2.61
CA ALA A 173 -3.71 -10.21 3.04
C ALA A 173 -4.54 -9.25 2.17
N GLU A 174 -3.94 -8.15 1.71
CA GLU A 174 -4.58 -7.20 0.80
C GLU A 174 -4.83 -7.82 -0.58
N ALA A 175 -3.82 -8.50 -1.15
CA ALA A 175 -3.97 -9.22 -2.43
C ALA A 175 -5.08 -10.30 -2.36
N CYS A 176 -5.20 -10.98 -1.21
CA CYS A 176 -6.33 -11.89 -0.95
C CYS A 176 -7.67 -11.14 -0.89
N GLY A 177 -7.71 -10.00 -0.21
CA GLY A 177 -8.91 -9.15 -0.05
C GLY A 177 -9.46 -8.63 -1.37
N ASP A 178 -8.58 -8.28 -2.31
CA ASP A 178 -8.90 -7.85 -3.67
C ASP A 178 -9.59 -8.95 -4.49
N LEU A 179 -9.34 -10.22 -4.15
CA LEU A 179 -10.01 -11.39 -4.71
C LEU A 179 -11.14 -11.91 -3.81
N ASP A 180 -11.70 -11.04 -2.98
CA ASP A 180 -12.80 -11.29 -2.06
C ASP A 180 -12.51 -12.34 -0.97
N VAL A 181 -11.24 -12.62 -0.66
CA VAL A 181 -10.85 -13.53 0.43
C VAL A 181 -10.39 -12.72 1.63
N CYS A 182 -11.27 -12.56 2.61
CA CYS A 182 -10.96 -11.85 3.84
C CYS A 182 -10.22 -12.73 4.85
N ILE A 183 -8.95 -12.40 5.14
CA ILE A 183 -8.13 -13.14 6.10
C ILE A 183 -7.86 -12.29 7.35
N LYS A 184 -8.31 -12.78 8.51
CA LYS A 184 -8.01 -12.18 9.82
C LYS A 184 -6.74 -12.82 10.40
N TRP A 185 -5.59 -12.23 10.09
CA TRP A 185 -4.28 -12.82 10.44
C TRP A 185 -3.62 -12.19 11.68
N ARG A 186 -3.96 -10.94 12.02
CA ARG A 186 -3.38 -10.23 13.18
C ARG A 186 -3.92 -10.80 14.50
N THR A 187 -3.06 -10.87 15.50
CA THR A 187 -3.40 -11.28 16.87
C THR A 187 -2.67 -10.37 17.88
N PRO A 188 -3.01 -10.40 19.18
CA PRO A 188 -2.29 -9.63 20.19
C PRO A 188 -0.77 -9.87 20.22
N ASP A 189 -0.33 -11.08 19.85
CA ASP A 189 1.09 -11.49 19.81
C ASP A 189 1.69 -11.44 18.39
N LEU A 190 0.89 -11.07 17.39
CA LEU A 190 1.27 -11.07 15.98
C LEU A 190 0.76 -9.82 15.29
N CYS A 191 1.65 -8.84 15.15
CA CYS A 191 1.37 -7.57 14.49
C CYS A 191 0.12 -6.88 15.07
N PRO A 192 0.07 -6.63 16.40
CA PRO A 192 -1.11 -6.07 17.05
C PRO A 192 -1.44 -4.67 16.50
N VAL A 193 -2.73 -4.37 16.48
CA VAL A 193 -3.27 -3.03 16.16
C VAL A 193 -4.13 -2.59 17.33
N TYR A 194 -3.98 -1.34 17.74
CA TYR A 194 -4.59 -0.81 18.97
C TYR A 194 -5.74 0.16 18.65
N CYS A 195 -6.76 -0.29 17.94
CA CYS A 195 -7.90 0.56 17.55
C CYS A 195 -8.70 1.09 18.75
N ASP A 196 -8.72 0.32 19.84
CA ASP A 196 -9.43 0.71 21.07
C ASP A 196 -8.84 1.96 21.74
N TYR A 197 -7.61 2.34 21.38
CA TYR A 197 -6.98 3.59 21.81
C TYR A 197 -7.83 4.82 21.48
N TYR A 198 -8.60 4.76 20.39
CA TYR A 198 -9.47 5.86 19.94
C TYR A 198 -10.85 5.88 20.61
N ASN A 199 -11.17 4.88 21.45
CA ASN A 199 -12.42 4.83 22.19
C ASN A 199 -12.27 5.55 23.55
N GLU A 200 -13.28 6.35 23.90
CA GLU A 200 -13.44 6.81 25.28
C GLU A 200 -13.89 5.63 26.18
N GLN A 201 -13.73 5.77 27.50
CA GLN A 201 -14.13 4.72 28.45
C GLN A 201 -15.60 4.32 28.26
N GLY A 202 -15.84 3.02 28.07
CA GLY A 202 -17.17 2.47 27.85
C GLY A 202 -17.71 2.61 26.42
N GLN A 203 -16.93 3.16 25.49
CA GLN A 203 -17.29 3.19 24.06
C GLN A 203 -16.63 2.03 23.31
N CYS A 204 -17.31 1.59 22.24
CA CYS A 204 -16.79 0.61 21.28
C CYS A 204 -17.19 1.08 19.88
N ARG A 205 -16.69 2.26 19.49
CA ARG A 205 -16.97 2.87 18.18
C ARG A 205 -15.87 2.49 17.19
N TRP A 206 -14.63 2.65 17.59
CA TRP A 206 -13.45 2.24 16.82
C TRP A 206 -13.14 0.79 17.11
N HIS A 207 -12.93 0.02 16.04
CA HIS A 207 -12.58 -1.39 16.13
C HIS A 207 -11.77 -1.76 14.89
N TYR A 208 -10.92 -2.78 15.02
CA TYR A 208 -10.15 -3.30 13.91
C TYR A 208 -11.07 -4.05 12.93
N GLU A 209 -10.96 -3.72 11.65
CA GLU A 209 -11.60 -4.43 10.56
C GLU A 209 -10.52 -4.89 9.57
N ALA A 210 -10.38 -6.21 9.40
CA ALA A 210 -9.33 -6.79 8.58
C ALA A 210 -9.54 -6.58 7.08
N CYS A 211 -10.80 -6.45 6.65
CA CYS A 211 -11.16 -6.43 5.22
C CYS A 211 -12.29 -5.43 4.94
N GLY A 212 -12.26 -4.32 5.65
CA GLY A 212 -13.36 -3.37 5.71
C GLY A 212 -13.49 -2.56 4.44
N ARG A 213 -14.72 -2.41 3.94
CA ARG A 213 -15.02 -1.24 3.10
C ARG A 213 -15.05 -0.04 4.02
N MET A 214 -14.04 0.81 3.92
CA MET A 214 -13.94 2.02 4.72
C MET A 214 -14.65 3.16 3.99
N LEU A 215 -15.65 3.73 4.65
CA LEU A 215 -16.36 4.92 4.19
C LEU A 215 -15.78 6.12 4.92
N THR A 216 -15.37 7.14 4.16
CA THR A 216 -14.98 8.43 4.74
C THR A 216 -16.06 9.46 4.43
N CYS A 217 -16.30 10.40 5.36
CA CYS A 217 -17.23 11.50 5.10
C CYS A 217 -16.79 12.32 3.89
N GLY A 218 -17.72 12.64 2.99
CA GLY A 218 -17.48 13.54 1.86
C GLY A 218 -16.97 12.90 0.57
N THR A 219 -16.83 11.56 0.51
CA THR A 219 -16.59 10.84 -0.76
C THR A 219 -17.75 9.88 -1.07
N PRO A 220 -18.50 10.08 -2.16
CA PRO A 220 -19.55 9.15 -2.59
C PRO A 220 -18.97 7.87 -3.24
N ASN A 221 -17.65 7.84 -3.49
CA ASN A 221 -16.98 6.72 -4.14
C ASN A 221 -16.29 5.84 -3.08
N TYR A 222 -16.61 4.56 -3.12
CA TYR A 222 -15.90 3.53 -2.36
C TYR A 222 -14.42 3.53 -2.79
N LEU A 223 -13.50 3.45 -1.82
CA LEU A 223 -12.21 2.85 -2.13
C LEU A 223 -12.49 1.40 -2.56
N HIS A 224 -12.02 1.03 -3.75
CA HIS A 224 -12.16 -0.32 -4.26
C HIS A 224 -11.39 -1.33 -3.40
N HIS A 225 -10.30 -0.87 -2.77
CA HIS A 225 -9.45 -1.65 -1.89
C HIS A 225 -10.09 -1.99 -0.56
N LYS A 226 -9.88 -3.24 -0.13
CA LYS A 226 -10.22 -3.72 1.21
C LYS A 226 -9.00 -3.62 2.10
N LEU A 227 -8.63 -2.38 2.39
CA LEU A 227 -7.54 -2.08 3.31
C LEU A 227 -7.95 -2.44 4.74
N GLU A 228 -7.00 -2.98 5.49
CA GLU A 228 -7.21 -3.23 6.92
C GLU A 228 -7.07 -1.95 7.76
N GLY A 229 -7.74 -1.95 8.91
CA GLY A 229 -7.53 -0.95 9.95
C GLY A 229 -8.80 -0.49 10.63
N ASP A 230 -8.69 0.69 11.23
CA ASP A 230 -9.68 1.26 12.13
C ASP A 230 -10.98 1.64 11.42
N LYS A 231 -12.08 1.05 11.87
CA LYS A 231 -13.43 1.34 11.39
C LYS A 231 -14.26 1.93 12.51
N GLN A 232 -14.97 3.02 12.20
CA GLN A 232 -15.95 3.60 13.10
C GLN A 232 -17.32 2.98 12.83
N SER A 233 -17.87 2.25 13.80
CA SER A 233 -19.26 1.84 13.79
C SER A 233 -20.14 3.01 14.23
N TYR A 234 -20.99 3.51 13.33
CA TYR A 234 -22.11 4.35 13.73
C TYR A 234 -23.16 3.45 14.41
N MET A 235 -23.62 3.83 15.60
CA MET A 235 -24.88 3.27 16.08
C MET A 235 -25.95 3.66 15.06
N LEU A 236 -26.50 2.67 14.36
CA LEU A 236 -27.80 2.84 13.71
C LEU A 236 -28.81 3.03 14.83
N THR A 237 -29.03 4.28 15.25
CA THR A 237 -30.26 4.65 15.94
C THR A 237 -31.39 4.48 14.93
N TYR A 238 -32.13 3.38 15.09
CA TYR A 238 -33.44 3.18 14.48
C TYR A 238 -34.43 4.26 14.95
#